data_AF-A0A1Q3QQW8-F1
#
_entry.id   AF-A0A1Q3QQW8-F1
#
_cell.length_a   1.000
_cell.length_b   1.000
_cell.length_c   1.000
_cell.angle_alpha   90.00
_cell.angle_beta   90.00
_cell.angle_gamma   90.00
#
_symmetry.space_group_name_H-M   'P 1'
#
loop_
_entity.id
_entity.type
_entity.pdbx_description
1 polymer ?
#
loop_
_entity_poly.entity_id
_entity_poly.type
_entity_poly.pdbx_seq_one_letter_code
_entity_poly.pdbx_strand_id
1 'polypeptide(L)'
;MPQIDKPVLPVVWLDDGAVKMKMPSGYLLGEVGQYNDELTAYLRFEYLRGLKTVDPADVLMTSVEEKGEPKYRLYIILPNEVFHGAEYLATLEIGGFIDGFELVPVPEIQVSDWRKQTSLFYAAYSQPVRERLLSLPAEYLTSAVARFILFKVKTDRRVRDRIEPVPAALSEEQSLEFAADMIEVAKFYQVPLSMLLGVGAMENNYLDVRGDLKHTVWKRRAQPGDIVLKRRKGRVLVSNYSIGPWQITRETLRYVHALYLKDKRDYNLLPKRLRPPKKLDLNQVDAHVLTTYAGLLLRQLLDHFDGNVEKAVGAYNGGAGNPNAQYAEGVSMVATYAHRVLGMAAARKGIAVSETQLKVSRVPAAKSAASGQSEAETPVP
;
A
#
# COMPACT_ATOMS: atom_id res chain seq x y z
N MET A 1 9.14 -17.96 27.57
CA MET A 1 7.80 -17.65 28.10
C MET A 1 7.98 -17.08 29.50
N PRO A 2 7.49 -15.87 29.82
CA PRO A 2 7.39 -15.46 31.21
C PRO A 2 6.35 -16.35 31.90
N GLN A 3 6.67 -16.77 33.12
CA GLN A 3 5.82 -17.58 33.97
C GLN A 3 4.62 -16.72 34.41
N ILE A 4 3.40 -17.10 33.98
CA ILE A 4 2.18 -16.42 34.40
C ILE A 4 1.88 -16.88 35.84
N ASP A 5 2.19 -16.03 36.82
CA ASP A 5 1.80 -16.23 38.21
C ASP A 5 0.26 -16.17 38.32
N LYS A 6 -0.35 -17.35 38.39
CA LYS A 6 -1.81 -17.64 38.53
C LYS A 6 -2.70 -17.12 37.38
N PRO A 7 -3.63 -17.95 36.86
CA PRO A 7 -4.64 -17.46 35.94
C PRO A 7 -5.53 -16.43 36.66
N VAL A 8 -5.41 -15.16 36.26
CA VAL A 8 -6.26 -14.10 36.81
C VAL A 8 -7.61 -14.19 36.08
N LEU A 9 -8.63 -14.67 36.79
CA LEU A 9 -9.96 -14.87 36.22
C LEU A 9 -10.61 -13.52 35.85
N PRO A 10 -11.40 -13.47 34.76
CA PRO A 10 -12.15 -12.28 34.41
C PRO A 10 -13.11 -11.87 35.55
N VAL A 11 -13.31 -10.57 35.72
CA VAL A 11 -14.30 -10.03 36.66
C VAL A 11 -15.61 -9.85 35.90
N VAL A 12 -16.63 -10.59 36.32
CA VAL A 12 -17.98 -10.55 35.74
C VAL A 12 -18.91 -9.79 36.69
N TRP A 13 -19.72 -8.89 36.16
CA TRP A 13 -20.75 -8.19 36.93
C TRP A 13 -22.01 -7.96 36.11
N LEU A 14 -23.11 -7.63 36.79
CA LEU A 14 -24.35 -7.19 36.16
C LEU A 14 -24.43 -5.67 36.23
N ASP A 15 -24.75 -5.05 35.10
CA ASP A 15 -24.97 -3.61 34.98
C ASP A 15 -26.16 -3.36 34.05
N ASP A 16 -27.20 -2.71 34.58
CA ASP A 16 -28.48 -2.48 33.89
C ASP A 16 -29.09 -3.74 33.24
N GLY A 17 -29.04 -4.87 33.96
CA GLY A 17 -29.56 -6.16 33.47
C GLY A 17 -28.70 -6.87 32.42
N ALA A 18 -27.58 -6.27 31.98
CA ALA A 18 -26.62 -6.89 31.09
C ALA A 18 -25.43 -7.49 31.87
N VAL A 19 -24.95 -8.64 31.41
CA VAL A 19 -23.69 -9.22 31.91
C VAL A 19 -22.54 -8.47 31.26
N LYS A 20 -21.64 -7.91 32.08
CA LYS A 20 -20.39 -7.26 31.66
C LYS A 20 -19.20 -8.02 32.18
N MET A 21 -18.09 -7.96 31.45
CA MET A 21 -16.87 -8.69 31.80
C MET A 21 -15.64 -7.84 31.52
N LYS A 22 -14.68 -7.83 32.45
CA LYS A 22 -13.41 -7.11 32.30
C LYS A 22 -12.25 -7.99 32.69
N MET A 23 -11.09 -7.70 32.14
CA MET A 23 -9.86 -8.34 32.58
C MET A 23 -9.40 -7.69 33.89
N PRO A 24 -9.02 -8.50 34.90
CA PRO A 24 -8.74 -8.04 36.26
C PRO A 24 -7.52 -7.11 36.36
N SER A 25 -6.58 -7.20 35.41
CA SER A 25 -5.38 -6.37 35.37
C SER A 25 -4.88 -6.20 33.94
N GLY A 26 -4.28 -5.05 33.66
CA GLY A 26 -3.66 -4.75 32.36
C GLY A 26 -4.65 -4.23 31.32
N TYR A 27 -4.23 -4.33 30.07
CA TYR A 27 -5.04 -3.96 28.90
C TYR A 27 -5.71 -5.19 28.31
N LEU A 28 -6.89 -4.98 27.73
CA LEU A 28 -7.49 -5.91 26.79
C LEU A 28 -7.01 -5.53 25.39
N LEU A 29 -6.45 -6.49 24.65
CA LEU A 29 -6.10 -6.28 23.25
C LEU A 29 -6.82 -7.31 22.38
N GLY A 30 -7.10 -6.93 21.14
CA GLY A 30 -7.34 -7.88 20.06
C GLY A 30 -6.06 -8.13 19.30
N GLU A 31 -5.57 -9.36 19.24
CA GLU A 31 -4.63 -9.77 18.20
C GLU A 31 -5.41 -9.92 16.90
N VAL A 32 -5.11 -9.10 15.89
CA VAL A 32 -5.92 -8.95 14.66
C VAL A 32 -5.19 -9.36 13.39
N GLY A 33 -3.97 -9.87 13.52
CA GLY A 33 -3.20 -10.37 12.39
C GLY A 33 -1.83 -10.90 12.76
N GLN A 34 -1.44 -11.96 12.05
CA GLN A 34 -0.12 -12.57 12.13
C GLN A 34 0.49 -12.65 10.72
N TYR A 35 1.75 -12.28 10.59
CA TYR A 35 2.43 -12.20 9.30
C TYR A 35 3.86 -12.73 9.39
N ASN A 36 4.30 -13.41 8.32
CA ASN A 36 5.66 -13.93 8.16
C ASN A 36 6.61 -12.91 7.52
N ASP A 37 6.10 -11.75 7.11
CA ASP A 37 6.83 -10.74 6.35
C ASP A 37 6.56 -9.35 6.94
N GLU A 38 7.63 -8.60 7.18
CA GLU A 38 7.58 -7.29 7.84
C GLU A 38 6.80 -6.27 7.01
N LEU A 39 7.02 -6.25 5.69
CA LEU A 39 6.39 -5.28 4.81
C LEU A 39 4.86 -5.45 4.79
N THR A 40 4.39 -6.69 4.71
CA THR A 40 2.97 -7.03 4.73
C THR A 40 2.34 -6.62 6.05
N ALA A 41 3.01 -6.93 7.17
CA ALA A 41 2.58 -6.50 8.49
C ALA A 41 2.52 -4.97 8.60
N TYR A 42 3.53 -4.27 8.10
CA TYR A 42 3.60 -2.80 8.12
C TYR A 42 2.51 -2.15 7.27
N LEU A 43 2.24 -2.68 6.07
CA LEU A 43 1.15 -2.20 5.21
C LEU A 43 -0.22 -2.37 5.89
N ARG A 44 -0.44 -3.50 6.57
CA ARG A 44 -1.67 -3.78 7.34
C ARG A 44 -1.77 -2.91 8.60
N PHE A 45 -0.66 -2.68 9.27
CA PHE A 45 -0.56 -1.75 10.41
C PHE A 45 -0.98 -0.32 10.01
N GLU A 46 -0.40 0.24 8.95
CA GLU A 46 -0.75 1.58 8.47
C GLU A 46 -2.19 1.64 7.95
N TYR A 47 -2.68 0.56 7.32
CA TYR A 47 -4.07 0.47 6.88
C TYR A 47 -5.04 0.60 8.05
N LEU A 48 -4.83 -0.19 9.12
CA LEU A 48 -5.68 -0.16 10.31
C LEU A 48 -5.63 1.21 11.00
N ARG A 49 -4.45 1.82 11.12
CA ARG A 49 -4.28 3.19 11.64
C ARG A 49 -4.97 4.25 10.80
N GLY A 50 -5.17 4.00 9.52
CA GLY A 50 -5.87 4.92 8.61
C GLY A 50 -7.39 4.82 8.67
N LEU A 51 -7.95 3.84 9.39
CA LEU A 51 -9.39 3.66 9.49
C LEU A 51 -10.00 4.69 10.44
N LYS A 52 -11.07 5.36 10.02
CA LYS A 52 -11.77 6.37 10.84
C LYS A 52 -12.33 5.83 12.16
N THR A 53 -12.59 4.52 12.21
CA THR A 53 -13.18 3.83 13.36
C THR A 53 -12.13 3.32 14.35
N VAL A 54 -10.84 3.42 14.02
CA VAL A 54 -9.73 2.92 14.83
C VAL A 54 -8.91 4.12 15.28
N ASP A 55 -8.63 4.24 16.58
CA ASP A 55 -7.65 5.23 17.04
C ASP A 55 -6.24 4.80 16.56
N PRO A 56 -5.52 5.63 15.78
CA PRO A 56 -4.18 5.29 15.32
C PRO A 56 -3.20 4.98 16.46
N ALA A 57 -3.40 5.55 17.65
CA ALA A 57 -2.56 5.33 18.82
C ALA A 57 -2.78 3.95 19.47
N ASP A 58 -3.87 3.26 19.14
CA ASP A 58 -4.23 1.97 19.73
C ASP A 58 -3.83 0.77 18.86
N VAL A 59 -3.39 1.01 17.62
CA VAL A 59 -2.82 -0.04 16.77
C VAL A 59 -1.36 -0.24 17.12
N LEU A 60 -0.99 -1.47 17.45
CA LEU A 60 0.38 -1.89 17.72
C LEU A 60 0.87 -2.87 16.65
N MET A 61 2.16 -2.76 16.32
CA MET A 61 2.88 -3.74 15.52
C MET A 61 4.08 -4.23 16.32
N THR A 62 4.18 -5.54 16.49
CA THR A 62 5.26 -6.18 17.24
C THR A 62 5.92 -7.25 16.40
N SER A 63 7.09 -7.71 16.84
CA SER A 63 7.70 -8.95 16.33
C SER A 63 8.13 -9.84 17.48
N VAL A 64 7.96 -11.15 17.27
CA VAL A 64 8.45 -12.21 18.14
C VAL A 64 9.27 -13.20 17.30
N GLU A 65 10.31 -13.78 17.88
CA GLU A 65 11.07 -14.82 17.20
C GLU A 65 10.40 -16.18 17.45
N GLU A 66 10.02 -16.88 16.39
CA GLU A 66 9.46 -18.22 16.46
C GLU A 66 10.25 -19.16 15.55
N LYS A 67 10.85 -20.21 16.13
CA LYS A 67 11.70 -21.18 15.41
C LYS A 67 12.85 -20.53 14.61
N GLY A 68 13.43 -19.45 15.15
CA GLY A 68 14.54 -18.74 14.52
C GLY A 68 14.14 -17.73 13.45
N GLU A 69 12.83 -17.53 13.23
CA GLU A 69 12.31 -16.60 12.22
C GLU A 69 11.43 -15.52 12.88
N PRO A 70 11.51 -14.25 12.43
CA PRO A 70 10.64 -13.21 12.94
C PRO A 70 9.19 -13.43 12.49
N LYS A 71 8.25 -13.40 13.44
CA LYS A 71 6.81 -13.31 13.22
C LYS A 71 6.31 -11.96 13.65
N TYR A 72 5.54 -11.32 12.79
CA TYR A 72 4.98 -10.00 13.04
C TYR A 72 3.53 -10.14 13.45
N ARG A 73 3.14 -9.41 14.49
CA ARG A 73 1.76 -9.44 15.03
C ARG A 73 1.20 -8.04 15.11
N LEU A 74 -0.08 -7.91 14.80
CA LEU A 74 -0.83 -6.68 14.93
C LEU A 74 -1.83 -6.80 16.06
N TYR A 75 -1.90 -5.75 16.87
CA TYR A 75 -2.88 -5.66 17.94
C TYR A 75 -3.66 -4.35 17.88
N ILE A 76 -4.88 -4.38 18.39
CA ILE A 76 -5.66 -3.18 18.72
C ILE A 76 -5.89 -3.17 20.23
N ILE A 77 -5.50 -2.08 20.89
CA ILE A 77 -5.83 -1.84 22.30
C ILE A 77 -7.31 -1.52 22.41
N LEU A 78 -8.00 -2.21 23.31
CA LEU A 78 -9.44 -2.09 23.53
C LEU A 78 -9.73 -1.44 24.88
N PRO A 79 -10.92 -0.83 25.05
CA PRO A 79 -11.48 -0.65 26.37
C PRO A 79 -11.44 -1.98 27.13
N ASN A 80 -11.10 -1.96 28.42
CA ASN A 80 -11.04 -3.17 29.24
C ASN A 80 -12.45 -3.66 29.62
N GLU A 81 -13.27 -3.95 28.61
CA GLU A 81 -14.61 -4.52 28.67
C GLU A 81 -14.72 -5.51 27.49
N VAL A 82 -14.88 -6.78 27.83
CA VAL A 82 -14.65 -7.89 26.90
C VAL A 82 -15.73 -8.00 25.85
N PHE A 83 -17.01 -7.82 26.21
CA PHE A 83 -18.10 -7.98 25.25
C PHE A 83 -18.12 -6.86 24.22
N HIS A 84 -17.95 -5.61 24.65
CA HIS A 84 -17.83 -4.46 23.76
C HIS A 84 -16.57 -4.54 22.89
N GLY A 85 -15.43 -4.96 23.46
CA GLY A 85 -14.21 -5.20 22.72
C GLY A 85 -14.38 -6.27 21.63
N ALA A 86 -15.03 -7.39 21.97
CA ALA A 86 -15.35 -8.45 21.00
C ALA A 86 -16.29 -7.97 19.90
N GLU A 87 -17.35 -7.23 20.23
CA GLU A 87 -18.32 -6.70 19.27
C GLU A 87 -17.65 -5.71 18.30
N TYR A 88 -16.79 -4.84 18.81
CA TYR A 88 -16.01 -3.92 18.00
C TYR A 88 -15.10 -4.65 17.00
N LEU A 89 -14.34 -5.66 17.46
CA LEU A 89 -13.48 -6.45 16.58
C LEU A 89 -14.29 -7.28 15.57
N ALA A 90 -15.42 -7.85 15.98
CA ALA A 90 -16.34 -8.53 15.07
C ALA A 90 -16.88 -7.61 13.99
N THR A 91 -17.12 -6.33 14.30
CA THR A 91 -17.50 -5.32 13.29
C THR A 91 -16.39 -5.08 12.27
N LEU A 92 -15.12 -5.04 12.71
CA LEU A 92 -13.97 -4.93 11.80
C LEU A 92 -13.81 -6.18 10.93
N GLU A 93 -14.03 -7.38 11.49
CA GLU A 93 -13.96 -8.66 10.78
C GLU A 93 -15.08 -8.80 9.73
N ILE A 94 -16.33 -8.54 10.12
CA ILE A 94 -17.48 -8.55 9.21
C ILE A 94 -17.28 -7.51 8.09
N GLY A 95 -16.69 -6.36 8.42
CA GLY A 95 -16.33 -5.34 7.46
C GLY A 95 -15.13 -5.71 6.56
N GLY A 96 -14.46 -6.83 6.80
CA GLY A 96 -13.28 -7.29 6.06
C GLY A 96 -12.03 -6.44 6.26
N PHE A 97 -11.95 -5.70 7.37
CA PHE A 97 -10.76 -4.90 7.73
C PHE A 97 -9.66 -5.74 8.38
N ILE A 98 -10.06 -6.80 9.08
CA ILE A 98 -9.21 -7.82 9.69
C ILE A 98 -9.73 -9.20 9.28
N ASP A 99 -8.86 -10.21 9.24
CA ASP A 99 -9.23 -11.56 8.80
C ASP A 99 -9.84 -12.40 9.94
N GLY A 100 -9.68 -11.96 11.19
CA GLY A 100 -10.13 -12.60 12.41
C GLY A 100 -9.44 -11.95 13.62
N PHE A 101 -9.82 -12.35 14.83
CA PHE A 101 -9.19 -11.84 16.04
C PHE A 101 -9.15 -12.84 17.21
N GLU A 102 -8.18 -12.64 18.10
CA GLU A 102 -8.13 -13.26 19.42
C GLU A 102 -8.05 -12.19 20.51
N LEU A 103 -8.85 -12.34 21.58
CA LEU A 103 -8.78 -11.45 22.73
C LEU A 103 -7.68 -11.90 23.68
N VAL A 104 -6.74 -11.00 23.96
CA VAL A 104 -5.57 -11.29 24.79
C VAL A 104 -5.47 -10.27 25.93
N PRO A 105 -5.46 -10.71 27.21
CA PRO A 105 -5.12 -9.86 28.32
C PRO A 105 -3.60 -9.64 28.38
N VAL A 106 -3.16 -8.39 28.48
CA VAL A 106 -1.74 -8.05 28.44
C VAL A 106 -1.38 -7.10 29.58
N PRO A 107 -0.33 -7.38 30.38
CA PRO A 107 0.16 -6.46 31.40
C PRO A 107 0.61 -5.11 30.81
N GLU A 108 0.43 -4.03 31.56
CA GLU A 108 0.80 -2.67 31.12
C GLU A 108 2.28 -2.55 30.70
N ILE A 109 3.19 -3.20 31.41
CA ILE A 109 4.63 -3.19 31.07
C ILE A 109 4.88 -3.72 29.66
N GLN A 110 4.17 -4.77 29.26
CA GLN A 110 4.30 -5.38 27.95
C GLN A 110 3.71 -4.49 26.85
N VAL A 111 2.58 -3.82 27.12
CA VAL A 111 2.01 -2.82 26.20
C VAL A 111 2.98 -1.66 26.00
N SER A 112 3.64 -1.18 27.05
CA SER A 112 4.68 -0.14 26.95
C SER A 112 5.82 -0.57 26.02
N ASP A 113 6.30 -1.81 26.14
CA ASP A 113 7.37 -2.32 25.27
C ASP A 113 6.90 -2.50 23.82
N TRP A 114 5.67 -2.95 23.60
CA TRP A 114 5.08 -3.04 22.27
C TRP A 114 4.85 -1.67 21.63
N ARG A 115 4.51 -0.63 22.40
CA ARG A 115 4.46 0.76 21.91
C ARG A 115 5.83 1.26 21.47
N LYS A 116 6.89 0.94 22.22
CA LYS A 116 8.27 1.25 21.81
C LYS A 116 8.61 0.54 20.51
N GLN A 117 8.35 -0.77 20.40
CA GLN A 117 8.62 -1.56 19.19
C GLN A 117 7.83 -1.04 17.98
N THR A 118 6.55 -0.73 18.16
CA THR A 118 5.69 -0.09 17.14
C THR A 118 6.31 1.21 16.64
N SER A 119 6.82 2.04 17.57
CA SER A 119 7.48 3.31 17.22
C SER A 119 8.75 3.10 16.40
N LEU A 120 9.49 2.00 16.61
CA LEU A 120 10.66 1.66 15.80
C LEU A 120 10.27 1.30 14.37
N PHE A 121 9.24 0.46 14.17
CA PHE A 121 8.73 0.16 12.83
C PHE A 121 8.24 1.42 12.12
N TYR A 122 7.44 2.23 12.80
CA TYR A 122 6.94 3.49 12.24
C TYR A 122 8.08 4.43 11.86
N ALA A 123 9.07 4.61 12.73
CA ALA A 123 10.23 5.45 12.45
C ALA A 123 11.04 4.94 11.25
N ALA A 124 11.27 3.62 11.17
CA ALA A 124 12.02 2.98 10.08
C ALA A 124 11.36 3.23 8.71
N TYR A 125 10.05 3.02 8.61
CA TYR A 125 9.30 3.19 7.36
C TYR A 125 8.88 4.63 7.08
N SER A 126 9.06 5.55 8.03
CA SER A 126 8.82 6.98 7.83
C SER A 126 10.06 7.74 7.34
N GLN A 127 11.24 7.10 7.32
CA GLN A 127 12.46 7.75 6.85
C GLN A 127 12.42 8.06 5.36
N PRO A 128 12.98 9.20 4.91
CA PRO A 128 13.09 9.50 3.50
C PRO A 128 14.07 8.55 2.82
N VAL A 129 13.63 7.87 1.76
CA VAL A 129 14.50 7.02 0.93
C VAL A 129 15.02 7.84 -0.26
N ARG A 130 16.34 8.08 -0.29
CA ARG A 130 16.99 8.87 -1.35
C ARG A 130 17.27 8.08 -2.63
N GLU A 131 17.45 6.78 -2.51
CA GLU A 131 17.76 5.92 -3.65
C GLU A 131 16.54 5.78 -4.57
N ARG A 132 16.79 5.67 -5.88
CA ARG A 132 15.73 5.39 -6.86
C ARG A 132 15.32 3.94 -6.67
N LEU A 133 14.02 3.63 -6.71
CA LEU A 133 13.57 2.23 -6.58
C LEU A 133 14.29 1.30 -7.55
N LEU A 134 14.46 1.72 -8.81
CA LEU A 134 15.11 0.92 -9.85
C LEU A 134 16.62 0.71 -9.66
N SER A 135 17.28 1.38 -8.70
CA SER A 135 18.67 1.09 -8.33
C SER A 135 18.80 0.07 -7.20
N LEU A 136 17.69 -0.31 -6.57
CA LEU A 136 17.66 -1.33 -5.52
C LEU A 136 17.82 -2.74 -6.12
N PRO A 137 18.27 -3.73 -5.33
CA PRO A 137 18.42 -5.09 -5.84
C PRO A 137 17.08 -5.65 -6.35
N ALA A 138 17.11 -6.20 -7.57
CA ALA A 138 15.90 -6.54 -8.33
C ALA A 138 15.00 -7.56 -7.63
N GLU A 139 15.58 -8.57 -6.98
CA GLU A 139 14.82 -9.61 -6.25
C GLU A 139 13.99 -9.01 -5.11
N TYR A 140 14.64 -8.26 -4.21
CA TYR A 140 13.96 -7.62 -3.07
C TYR A 140 12.96 -6.56 -3.51
N LEU A 141 13.29 -5.77 -4.55
CA LEU A 141 12.36 -4.79 -5.12
C LEU A 141 11.12 -5.46 -5.70
N THR A 142 11.29 -6.51 -6.51
CA THR A 142 10.17 -7.22 -7.16
C THR A 142 9.25 -7.83 -6.12
N SER A 143 9.84 -8.49 -5.11
CA SER A 143 9.09 -9.07 -3.99
C SER A 143 8.32 -8.00 -3.19
N ALA A 144 8.96 -6.85 -2.90
CA ALA A 144 8.31 -5.75 -2.20
C ALA A 144 7.15 -5.14 -3.01
N VAL A 145 7.35 -4.90 -4.31
CA VAL A 145 6.32 -4.37 -5.22
C VAL A 145 5.14 -5.33 -5.31
N ALA A 146 5.38 -6.64 -5.44
CA ALA A 146 4.34 -7.65 -5.49
C ALA A 146 3.49 -7.68 -4.22
N ARG A 147 4.11 -7.57 -3.04
CA ARG A 147 3.39 -7.50 -1.76
C ARG A 147 2.55 -6.22 -1.65
N PHE A 148 3.07 -5.09 -2.11
CA PHE A 148 2.33 -3.83 -2.14
C PHE A 148 1.11 -3.89 -3.05
N ILE A 149 1.25 -4.43 -4.26
CA ILE A 149 0.15 -4.64 -5.21
C ILE A 149 -0.91 -5.56 -4.58
N LEU A 150 -0.49 -6.69 -4.03
CA LEU A 150 -1.40 -7.66 -3.43
C LEU A 150 -2.17 -7.07 -2.24
N PHE A 151 -1.48 -6.31 -1.39
CA PHE A 151 -2.09 -5.57 -0.29
C PHE A 151 -3.16 -4.59 -0.80
N LYS A 152 -2.85 -3.81 -1.84
CA LYS A 152 -3.79 -2.84 -2.44
C LYS A 152 -5.01 -3.51 -3.05
N VAL A 153 -4.83 -4.66 -3.72
CA VAL A 153 -5.93 -5.47 -4.25
C VAL A 153 -6.80 -6.04 -3.12
N LYS A 154 -6.20 -6.67 -2.10
CA LYS A 154 -6.92 -7.30 -0.98
C LYS A 154 -7.67 -6.31 -0.10
N THR A 155 -7.22 -5.06 -0.04
CA THR A 155 -7.88 -3.98 0.73
C THR A 155 -8.80 -3.10 -0.13
N ASP A 156 -8.93 -3.38 -1.43
CA ASP A 156 -9.89 -2.67 -2.28
C ASP A 156 -11.31 -2.95 -1.79
N ARG A 157 -12.10 -1.89 -1.66
CA ARG A 157 -13.49 -1.96 -1.20
C ARG A 157 -14.33 -2.94 -2.01
N ARG A 158 -14.12 -3.05 -3.32
CA ARG A 158 -14.91 -3.95 -4.18
C ARG A 158 -14.63 -5.42 -3.87
N VAL A 159 -13.39 -5.75 -3.54
CA VAL A 159 -13.00 -7.09 -3.12
C VAL A 159 -13.55 -7.38 -1.72
N ARG A 160 -13.32 -6.45 -0.79
CA ARG A 160 -13.73 -6.56 0.61
C ARG A 160 -15.25 -6.64 0.79
N ASP A 161 -15.99 -5.72 0.20
CA ASP A 161 -17.46 -5.65 0.27
C ASP A 161 -18.12 -6.65 -0.70
N ARG A 162 -17.33 -7.42 -1.47
CA ARG A 162 -17.79 -8.38 -2.49
C ARG A 162 -18.81 -7.76 -3.47
N ILE A 163 -18.50 -6.57 -3.98
CA ILE A 163 -19.36 -5.85 -4.94
C ILE A 163 -19.30 -6.57 -6.29
N GLU A 164 -20.45 -7.05 -6.76
CA GLU A 164 -20.55 -7.79 -8.02
C GLU A 164 -20.35 -6.91 -9.28
N PRO A 165 -19.62 -7.39 -10.31
CA PRO A 165 -18.87 -8.64 -10.32
C PRO A 165 -17.63 -8.54 -9.42
N VAL A 166 -17.46 -9.50 -8.51
CA VAL A 166 -16.31 -9.49 -7.59
C VAL A 166 -15.01 -9.61 -8.40
N PRO A 167 -14.10 -8.62 -8.32
CA PRO A 167 -12.83 -8.70 -9.02
C PRO A 167 -12.05 -9.94 -8.58
N ALA A 168 -11.45 -10.64 -9.53
CA ALA A 168 -10.59 -11.78 -9.20
C ALA A 168 -9.42 -11.30 -8.35
N ALA A 169 -9.20 -11.95 -7.19
CA ALA A 169 -8.01 -11.69 -6.40
C ALA A 169 -6.77 -12.19 -7.16
N LEU A 170 -5.70 -11.41 -7.17
CA LEU A 170 -4.40 -11.87 -7.69
C LEU A 170 -3.84 -12.95 -6.76
N SER A 171 -3.33 -14.04 -7.34
CA SER A 171 -2.44 -14.95 -6.62
C SER A 171 -1.09 -14.26 -6.34
N GLU A 172 -0.31 -14.83 -5.41
CA GLU A 172 1.04 -14.31 -5.14
C GLU A 172 1.93 -14.37 -6.39
N GLU A 173 1.83 -15.44 -7.18
CA GLU A 173 2.55 -15.62 -8.44
C GLU A 173 2.14 -14.57 -9.48
N GLN A 174 0.84 -14.30 -9.62
CA GLN A 174 0.34 -13.27 -10.54
C GLN A 174 0.80 -11.87 -10.11
N SER A 175 0.81 -11.60 -8.79
CA SER A 175 1.32 -10.33 -8.27
C SER A 175 2.82 -10.16 -8.50
N LEU A 176 3.61 -11.25 -8.37
CA LEU A 176 5.04 -11.26 -8.68
C LEU A 176 5.31 -11.01 -10.16
N GLU A 177 4.56 -11.65 -11.06
CA GLU A 177 4.70 -11.42 -12.49
C GLU A 177 4.33 -9.98 -12.85
N PHE A 178 3.22 -9.46 -12.32
CA PHE A 178 2.80 -8.08 -12.57
C PHE A 178 3.79 -7.04 -12.02
N ALA A 179 4.37 -7.31 -10.84
CA ALA A 179 5.45 -6.49 -10.28
C ALA A 179 6.69 -6.47 -11.19
N ALA A 180 7.13 -7.64 -11.67
CA ALA A 180 8.26 -7.75 -12.58
C ALA A 180 8.00 -6.98 -13.88
N ASP A 181 6.79 -7.09 -14.41
CA ASP A 181 6.35 -6.39 -15.62
C ASP A 181 6.36 -4.86 -15.46
N MET A 182 5.85 -4.35 -14.33
CA MET A 182 5.93 -2.92 -14.01
C MET A 182 7.37 -2.43 -13.91
N ILE A 183 8.26 -3.22 -13.30
CA ILE A 183 9.69 -2.89 -13.19
C ILE A 183 10.36 -2.85 -14.56
N GLU A 184 10.13 -3.85 -15.41
CA GLU A 184 10.71 -3.93 -16.76
C GLU A 184 10.19 -2.80 -17.67
N VAL A 185 8.89 -2.50 -17.62
CA VAL A 185 8.31 -1.35 -18.32
C VAL A 185 8.89 -0.04 -17.80
N ALA A 186 9.01 0.14 -16.48
CA ALA A 186 9.56 1.36 -15.91
C ALA A 186 11.02 1.60 -16.36
N LYS A 187 11.84 0.54 -16.38
CA LYS A 187 13.21 0.59 -16.93
C LYS A 187 13.22 0.92 -18.43
N PHE A 188 12.43 0.20 -19.22
CA PHE A 188 12.40 0.33 -20.68
C PHE A 188 11.95 1.72 -21.15
N TYR A 189 10.96 2.28 -20.49
CA TYR A 189 10.45 3.63 -20.77
C TYR A 189 11.17 4.73 -20.01
N GLN A 190 12.09 4.40 -19.10
CA GLN A 190 12.75 5.36 -18.20
C GLN A 190 11.73 6.27 -17.48
N VAL A 191 10.67 5.65 -16.96
CA VAL A 191 9.67 6.34 -16.12
C VAL A 191 9.91 5.99 -14.65
N PRO A 192 9.65 6.91 -13.70
CA PRO A 192 9.79 6.59 -12.29
C PRO A 192 8.84 5.45 -11.88
N LEU A 193 9.38 4.35 -11.34
CA LEU A 193 8.57 3.21 -10.90
C LEU A 193 7.51 3.62 -9.86
N SER A 194 7.86 4.52 -8.93
CA SER A 194 6.93 5.04 -7.93
C SER A 194 5.72 5.75 -8.55
N MET A 195 5.94 6.50 -9.64
CA MET A 195 4.87 7.17 -10.38
C MET A 195 3.97 6.15 -11.07
N LEU A 196 4.55 5.12 -11.71
CA LEU A 196 3.79 4.05 -12.33
C LEU A 196 2.96 3.25 -11.30
N LEU A 197 3.52 3.01 -10.11
CA LEU A 197 2.80 2.43 -8.97
C LEU A 197 1.64 3.33 -8.54
N GLY A 198 1.88 4.63 -8.40
CA GLY A 198 0.83 5.60 -8.05
C GLY A 198 -0.32 5.62 -9.06
N VAL A 199 -0.01 5.61 -10.36
CA VAL A 199 -1.02 5.53 -11.43
C VAL A 199 -1.84 4.24 -11.31
N GLY A 200 -1.21 3.07 -11.25
CA GLY A 200 -1.96 1.80 -11.17
C GLY A 200 -2.82 1.67 -9.90
N ALA A 201 -2.37 2.26 -8.79
CA ALA A 201 -3.16 2.34 -7.57
C ALA A 201 -4.39 3.25 -7.72
N MET A 202 -4.20 4.44 -8.29
CA MET A 202 -5.27 5.43 -8.46
C MET A 202 -6.28 5.04 -9.54
N GLU A 203 -5.85 4.38 -10.61
CA GLU A 203 -6.75 3.94 -11.68
C GLU A 203 -7.69 2.84 -11.22
N ASN A 204 -7.15 1.78 -10.60
CA ASN A 204 -7.99 0.63 -10.26
C ASN A 204 -7.52 -0.22 -9.08
N ASN A 205 -6.59 0.28 -8.25
CA ASN A 205 -5.88 -0.54 -7.27
C ASN A 205 -5.33 -1.84 -7.87
N TYR A 206 -4.82 -1.77 -9.11
CA TYR A 206 -4.26 -2.90 -9.87
C TYR A 206 -5.24 -4.01 -10.24
N LEU A 207 -6.54 -3.82 -10.06
CA LEU A 207 -7.55 -4.81 -10.46
C LEU A 207 -7.69 -4.87 -11.98
N ASP A 208 -7.74 -6.08 -12.54
CA ASP A 208 -8.01 -6.30 -13.96
C ASP A 208 -9.52 -6.37 -14.24
N VAL A 209 -10.19 -5.22 -14.13
CA VAL A 209 -11.63 -5.10 -14.40
C VAL A 209 -11.91 -3.97 -15.38
N ARG A 210 -13.00 -4.10 -16.14
CA ARG A 210 -13.50 -3.01 -16.99
C ARG A 210 -14.11 -1.93 -16.10
N GLY A 211 -13.79 -0.67 -16.38
CA GLY A 211 -14.38 0.48 -15.72
C GLY A 211 -15.14 1.39 -16.68
N ASP A 212 -15.94 2.27 -16.09
CA ASP A 212 -16.86 3.19 -16.78
C ASP A 212 -17.55 2.57 -18.01
N LEU A 213 -18.31 1.50 -17.79
CA LEU A 213 -19.02 0.76 -18.86
C LEU A 213 -20.01 1.64 -19.64
N LYS A 214 -20.41 2.78 -19.06
CA LYS A 214 -21.32 3.74 -19.67
C LYS A 214 -20.58 4.88 -20.38
N HIS A 215 -19.25 4.91 -20.35
CA HIS A 215 -18.48 5.92 -21.05
C HIS A 215 -18.74 5.85 -22.56
N THR A 216 -19.06 6.99 -23.15
CA THR A 216 -19.33 7.11 -24.58
C THR A 216 -18.72 8.36 -25.16
N VAL A 217 -18.36 8.31 -26.44
CA VAL A 217 -17.76 9.44 -27.15
C VAL A 217 -18.37 9.62 -28.53
N TRP A 218 -18.61 10.89 -28.91
CA TRP A 218 -19.08 11.24 -30.24
C TRP A 218 -17.91 11.42 -31.21
N LYS A 219 -17.83 10.56 -32.22
CA LYS A 219 -16.82 10.60 -33.28
C LYS A 219 -17.43 11.10 -34.59
N ARG A 220 -16.60 11.64 -35.49
CA ARG A 220 -17.04 12.02 -36.85
C ARG A 220 -17.42 10.78 -37.67
N ARG A 221 -16.67 9.69 -37.55
CA ARG A 221 -16.90 8.42 -38.25
C ARG A 221 -16.54 7.25 -37.33
N ALA A 222 -17.18 6.11 -37.55
CA ALA A 222 -16.83 4.87 -36.87
C ALA A 222 -15.51 4.32 -37.44
N GLN A 223 -14.71 3.70 -36.58
CA GLN A 223 -13.48 2.99 -36.92
C GLN A 223 -13.64 1.48 -36.67
N PRO A 224 -12.83 0.61 -37.31
CA PRO A 224 -12.86 -0.83 -37.07
C PRO A 224 -12.72 -1.17 -35.59
N GLY A 225 -13.64 -1.97 -35.05
CA GLY A 225 -13.72 -2.32 -33.62
C GLY A 225 -14.52 -1.34 -32.75
N ASP A 226 -15.07 -0.26 -33.30
CA ASP A 226 -15.99 0.60 -32.54
C ASP A 226 -17.32 -0.12 -32.26
N ILE A 227 -17.81 0.00 -31.03
CA ILE A 227 -19.16 -0.42 -30.66
C ILE A 227 -20.07 0.80 -30.82
N VAL A 228 -20.74 0.89 -31.96
CA VAL A 228 -21.63 2.02 -32.29
C VAL A 228 -22.94 1.89 -31.55
N LEU A 229 -23.26 2.87 -30.72
CA LEU A 229 -24.50 2.93 -29.94
C LEU A 229 -25.58 3.75 -30.64
N LYS A 230 -25.21 4.88 -31.27
CA LYS A 230 -26.14 5.79 -31.95
C LYS A 230 -25.48 6.48 -33.14
N ARG A 231 -26.28 6.94 -34.11
CA ARG A 231 -25.85 7.81 -35.22
C ARG A 231 -26.72 9.06 -35.27
N ARG A 232 -26.14 10.25 -35.38
CA ARG A 232 -26.89 11.53 -35.45
C ARG A 232 -26.09 12.60 -36.16
N LYS A 233 -26.73 13.34 -37.10
CA LYS A 233 -26.14 14.49 -37.83
C LYS A 233 -24.73 14.20 -38.37
N GLY A 234 -24.57 13.05 -39.03
CA GLY A 234 -23.27 12.64 -39.62
C GLY A 234 -22.19 12.24 -38.60
N ARG A 235 -22.52 12.11 -37.30
CA ARG A 235 -21.62 11.63 -36.25
C ARG A 235 -22.09 10.28 -35.70
N VAL A 236 -21.18 9.58 -35.05
CA VAL A 236 -21.44 8.30 -34.38
C VAL A 236 -21.11 8.41 -32.89
N LEU A 237 -21.99 7.89 -32.04
CA LEU A 237 -21.74 7.72 -30.62
C LEU A 237 -21.24 6.29 -30.41
N VAL A 238 -20.08 6.13 -29.80
CA VAL A 238 -19.47 4.81 -29.57
C VAL A 238 -19.21 4.58 -28.09
N SER A 239 -19.26 3.33 -27.65
CA SER A 239 -18.82 2.94 -26.31
C SER A 239 -17.30 3.06 -26.20
N ASN A 240 -16.82 3.64 -25.10
CA ASN A 240 -15.41 3.94 -24.85
C ASN A 240 -14.99 3.64 -23.41
N TYR A 241 -15.48 2.51 -22.87
CA TYR A 241 -15.14 2.06 -21.53
C TYR A 241 -13.63 1.83 -21.35
N SER A 242 -13.18 1.83 -20.09
CA SER A 242 -11.79 1.64 -19.67
C SER A 242 -11.48 0.18 -19.36
N ILE A 243 -10.24 -0.24 -19.59
CA ILE A 243 -9.83 -1.66 -19.51
C ILE A 243 -8.66 -1.84 -18.56
N GLY A 244 -8.78 -2.86 -17.71
CA GLY A 244 -7.72 -3.46 -16.92
C GLY A 244 -7.12 -2.58 -15.82
N PRO A 245 -5.95 -2.94 -15.28
CA PRO A 245 -5.37 -2.28 -14.11
C PRO A 245 -5.02 -0.80 -14.35
N TRP A 246 -4.87 -0.41 -15.62
CA TRP A 246 -4.47 0.93 -16.05
C TRP A 246 -5.64 1.80 -16.52
N GLN A 247 -6.86 1.25 -16.56
CA GLN A 247 -8.09 1.94 -16.98
C GLN A 247 -7.96 2.73 -18.28
N ILE A 248 -7.21 2.19 -19.25
CA ILE A 248 -7.03 2.81 -20.56
C ILE A 248 -8.33 2.68 -21.36
N THR A 249 -8.91 3.81 -21.77
CA THR A 249 -10.11 3.82 -22.64
C THR A 249 -9.81 3.25 -24.02
N ARG A 250 -10.83 2.72 -24.72
CA ARG A 250 -10.65 2.18 -26.10
C ARG A 250 -10.01 3.20 -27.06
N GLU A 251 -10.40 4.46 -26.98
CA GLU A 251 -9.81 5.52 -27.82
C GLU A 251 -8.36 5.85 -27.43
N THR A 252 -8.06 5.85 -26.12
CA THR A 252 -6.67 6.05 -25.65
C THR A 252 -5.79 4.88 -26.06
N LEU A 253 -6.33 3.66 -26.03
CA LEU A 253 -5.64 2.47 -26.49
C LEU A 253 -5.29 2.54 -27.99
N ARG A 254 -6.20 3.06 -28.83
CA ARG A 254 -5.89 3.32 -30.25
C ARG A 254 -4.77 4.34 -30.40
N TYR A 255 -4.84 5.44 -29.64
CA TYR A 255 -3.83 6.48 -29.66
C TYR A 255 -2.45 5.94 -29.27
N VAL A 256 -2.35 5.25 -28.13
CA VAL A 256 -1.09 4.67 -27.64
C VAL A 256 -0.58 3.56 -28.55
N HIS A 257 -1.45 2.74 -29.14
CA HIS A 257 -1.03 1.77 -30.13
C HIS A 257 -0.40 2.44 -31.37
N ALA A 258 -0.95 3.58 -31.81
CA ALA A 258 -0.36 4.35 -32.89
C ALA A 258 1.01 4.96 -32.52
N LEU A 259 1.20 5.33 -31.25
CA LEU A 259 2.52 5.72 -30.73
C LEU A 259 3.49 4.54 -30.75
N TYR A 260 3.05 3.38 -30.28
CA TYR A 260 3.85 2.14 -30.27
C TYR A 260 4.37 1.81 -31.68
N LEU A 261 3.52 1.85 -32.70
CA LEU A 261 3.93 1.56 -34.09
C LEU A 261 4.94 2.58 -34.66
N LYS A 262 5.05 3.77 -34.07
CA LYS A 262 5.99 4.82 -34.47
C LYS A 262 7.25 4.85 -33.61
N ASP A 263 7.20 4.25 -32.43
CA ASP A 263 8.31 4.17 -31.50
C ASP A 263 9.49 3.41 -32.11
N LYS A 264 10.70 3.90 -31.85
CA LYS A 264 11.95 3.41 -32.44
C LYS A 264 12.76 2.55 -31.50
N ARG A 265 12.34 2.41 -30.25
CA ARG A 265 13.02 1.55 -29.28
C ARG A 265 12.91 0.07 -29.65
N ASP A 266 13.90 -0.71 -29.24
CA ASP A 266 13.91 -2.15 -29.52
C ASP A 266 13.03 -2.91 -28.52
N TYR A 267 11.79 -3.22 -28.92
CA TYR A 267 10.85 -4.00 -28.11
C TYR A 267 11.30 -5.45 -27.88
N ASN A 268 12.38 -5.93 -28.51
CA ASN A 268 12.96 -7.23 -28.16
C ASN A 268 13.65 -7.24 -26.79
N LEU A 269 13.94 -6.06 -26.23
CA LEU A 269 14.45 -5.92 -24.87
C LEU A 269 13.38 -6.16 -23.79
N LEU A 270 12.08 -6.10 -24.16
CA LEU A 270 11.00 -6.48 -23.26
C LEU A 270 10.76 -8.00 -23.28
N PRO A 271 10.34 -8.60 -22.15
CA PRO A 271 9.75 -9.95 -22.14
C PRO A 271 8.65 -10.11 -23.19
N LYS A 272 8.54 -11.30 -23.81
CA LYS A 272 7.60 -11.53 -24.92
C LYS A 272 6.15 -11.16 -24.58
N ARG A 273 5.68 -11.46 -23.36
CA ARG A 273 4.32 -11.12 -22.89
C ARG A 273 4.03 -9.61 -22.84
N LEU A 274 5.06 -8.78 -22.68
CA LEU A 274 4.94 -7.32 -22.65
C LEU A 274 4.99 -6.68 -24.04
N ARG A 275 5.29 -7.43 -25.10
CA ARG A 275 5.43 -6.88 -26.46
C ARG A 275 4.05 -6.69 -27.06
N PRO A 276 3.64 -5.44 -27.38
CA PRO A 276 2.37 -5.23 -28.04
C PRO A 276 2.36 -5.90 -29.42
N PRO A 277 1.22 -6.45 -29.88
CA PRO A 277 1.12 -7.02 -31.20
C PRO A 277 1.18 -5.93 -32.28
N LYS A 278 1.55 -6.28 -33.52
CA LYS A 278 1.53 -5.32 -34.65
C LYS A 278 0.12 -4.85 -35.04
N LYS A 279 -0.90 -5.65 -34.72
CA LYS A 279 -2.31 -5.35 -34.98
C LYS A 279 -3.05 -5.32 -33.65
N LEU A 280 -3.73 -4.22 -33.37
CA LEU A 280 -4.55 -4.06 -32.18
C LEU A 280 -5.91 -4.76 -32.35
N ASP A 281 -6.24 -5.66 -31.41
CA ASP A 281 -7.60 -6.10 -31.15
C ASP A 281 -8.11 -5.40 -29.88
N LEU A 282 -9.15 -4.57 -30.03
CA LEU A 282 -9.73 -3.83 -28.90
C LEU A 282 -10.63 -4.69 -27.99
N ASN A 283 -10.96 -5.90 -28.39
CA ASN A 283 -11.83 -6.78 -27.64
C ASN A 283 -11.05 -7.82 -26.83
N GLN A 284 -9.79 -8.06 -27.20
CA GLN A 284 -8.88 -9.00 -26.56
C GLN A 284 -7.53 -8.30 -26.34
N VAL A 285 -7.45 -7.55 -25.23
CA VAL A 285 -6.23 -6.84 -24.85
C VAL A 285 -5.70 -7.48 -23.58
N ASP A 286 -4.49 -8.01 -23.68
CA ASP A 286 -3.76 -8.62 -22.58
C ASP A 286 -3.31 -7.57 -21.55
N ALA A 287 -3.44 -7.87 -20.25
CA ALA A 287 -3.10 -6.95 -19.16
C ALA A 287 -1.60 -6.62 -19.09
N HIS A 288 -0.72 -7.54 -19.48
CA HIS A 288 0.72 -7.31 -19.62
C HIS A 288 0.97 -6.25 -20.72
N VAL A 289 0.29 -6.38 -21.87
CA VAL A 289 0.39 -5.39 -22.95
C VAL A 289 -0.16 -4.03 -22.52
N LEU A 290 -1.25 -3.98 -21.73
CA LEU A 290 -1.74 -2.73 -21.14
C LEU A 290 -0.69 -2.04 -20.26
N THR A 291 0.14 -2.80 -19.56
CA THR A 291 1.25 -2.26 -18.74
C THR A 291 2.28 -1.57 -19.61
N THR A 292 2.66 -2.18 -20.73
CA THR A 292 3.55 -1.55 -21.72
C THR A 292 2.95 -0.27 -22.28
N TYR A 293 1.65 -0.28 -22.61
CA TYR A 293 0.96 0.93 -23.07
C TYR A 293 0.86 2.02 -22.02
N ALA A 294 0.62 1.68 -20.76
CA ALA A 294 0.63 2.65 -19.67
C ALA A 294 2.00 3.32 -19.52
N GLY A 295 3.09 2.54 -19.56
CA GLY A 295 4.46 3.07 -19.53
C GLY A 295 4.77 3.96 -20.73
N LEU A 296 4.36 3.57 -21.93
CA LEU A 296 4.53 4.36 -23.15
C LEU A 296 3.77 5.69 -23.08
N LEU A 297 2.49 5.66 -22.67
CA LEU A 297 1.67 6.85 -22.53
C LEU A 297 2.29 7.80 -21.50
N LEU A 298 2.70 7.29 -20.35
CA LEU A 298 3.31 8.09 -19.30
C LEU A 298 4.62 8.75 -19.77
N ARG A 299 5.48 8.01 -20.47
CA ARG A 299 6.70 8.56 -21.07
C ARG A 299 6.39 9.66 -22.06
N GLN A 300 5.43 9.45 -22.96
CA GLN A 300 5.05 10.45 -23.95
C GLN A 300 4.52 11.73 -23.29
N LEU A 301 3.72 11.60 -22.23
CA LEU A 301 3.20 12.75 -21.50
C LEU A 301 4.31 13.49 -20.75
N LEU A 302 5.26 12.76 -20.16
CA LEU A 302 6.44 13.37 -19.56
C LEU A 302 7.26 14.14 -20.60
N ASP A 303 7.46 13.59 -21.79
CA ASP A 303 8.15 14.29 -22.88
C ASP A 303 7.36 15.53 -23.34
N HIS A 304 6.04 15.44 -23.44
CA HIS A 304 5.18 16.54 -23.85
C HIS A 304 5.21 17.74 -22.88
N PHE A 305 5.38 17.47 -21.59
CA PHE A 305 5.43 18.49 -20.54
C PHE A 305 6.85 18.75 -20.03
N ASP A 306 7.88 18.47 -20.83
CA ASP A 306 9.29 18.74 -20.50
C ASP A 306 9.74 18.16 -19.14
N GLY A 307 9.22 16.97 -18.80
CA GLY A 307 9.49 16.29 -17.54
C GLY A 307 8.66 16.77 -16.34
N ASN A 308 7.70 17.68 -16.52
CA ASN A 308 6.79 18.08 -15.44
C ASN A 308 5.86 16.91 -15.08
N VAL A 309 6.19 16.25 -13.97
CA VAL A 309 5.50 15.06 -13.46
C VAL A 309 4.03 15.33 -13.17
N GLU A 310 3.72 16.44 -12.49
CA GLU A 310 2.34 16.77 -12.10
C GLU A 310 1.43 16.93 -13.32
N LYS A 311 1.88 17.69 -14.33
CA LYS A 311 1.12 17.85 -15.59
C LYS A 311 1.02 16.54 -16.36
N ALA A 312 2.09 15.75 -16.44
CA ALA A 312 2.08 14.48 -17.15
C ALA A 312 1.11 13.47 -16.51
N VAL A 313 1.13 13.33 -15.18
CA VAL A 313 0.16 12.49 -14.45
C VAL A 313 -1.25 13.03 -14.62
N GLY A 314 -1.46 14.33 -14.42
CA GLY A 314 -2.79 14.92 -14.57
C GLY A 314 -3.36 14.72 -15.97
N ALA A 315 -2.51 14.77 -16.99
CA ALA A 315 -2.88 14.51 -18.38
C ALA A 315 -3.11 13.03 -18.70
N TYR A 316 -2.61 12.11 -17.89
CA TYR A 316 -2.93 10.68 -18.03
C TYR A 316 -4.43 10.46 -17.88
N ASN A 317 -5.03 11.12 -16.88
CA ASN A 317 -6.47 11.06 -16.61
C ASN A 317 -7.28 12.12 -17.40
N GLY A 318 -6.83 13.37 -17.41
CA GLY A 318 -7.57 14.51 -17.99
C GLY A 318 -7.26 14.83 -19.45
N GLY A 319 -6.23 14.21 -20.03
CA GLY A 319 -5.67 14.54 -21.34
C GLY A 319 -4.78 15.78 -21.31
N ALA A 320 -3.91 15.92 -22.32
CA ALA A 320 -2.90 17.00 -22.36
C ALA A 320 -3.50 18.42 -22.43
N GLY A 321 -4.72 18.57 -22.98
CA GLY A 321 -5.40 19.86 -23.06
C GLY A 321 -6.05 20.32 -21.76
N ASN A 322 -6.30 19.40 -20.81
CA ASN A 322 -6.89 19.72 -19.51
C ASN A 322 -6.42 18.73 -18.43
N PRO A 323 -5.15 18.80 -17.99
CA PRO A 323 -4.62 17.91 -16.96
C PRO A 323 -5.43 17.97 -15.65
N ASN A 324 -5.75 16.81 -15.07
CA ASN A 324 -6.48 16.70 -13.81
C ASN A 324 -5.52 16.81 -12.60
N ALA A 325 -5.49 17.98 -11.95
CA ALA A 325 -4.62 18.26 -10.81
C ALA A 325 -4.96 17.40 -9.57
N GLN A 326 -6.24 17.15 -9.28
CA GLN A 326 -6.65 16.34 -8.13
C GLN A 326 -6.21 14.88 -8.28
N TYR A 327 -6.32 14.34 -9.50
CA TYR A 327 -5.79 13.02 -9.82
C TYR A 327 -4.26 12.99 -9.65
N ALA A 328 -3.55 14.02 -10.13
CA ALA A 328 -2.11 14.11 -9.99
C ALA A 328 -1.65 14.16 -8.53
N GLU A 329 -2.37 14.89 -7.67
CA GLU A 329 -2.13 14.91 -6.23
C GLU A 329 -2.33 13.52 -5.60
N GLY A 330 -3.43 12.84 -5.93
CA GLY A 330 -3.69 11.47 -5.48
C GLY A 330 -2.58 10.48 -5.87
N VAL A 331 -2.15 10.52 -7.13
CA VAL A 331 -1.03 9.70 -7.62
C VAL A 331 0.26 10.06 -6.90
N SER A 332 0.55 11.35 -6.67
CA SER A 332 1.75 11.81 -5.98
C SER A 332 1.81 11.32 -4.53
N MET A 333 0.69 11.36 -3.80
CA MET A 333 0.60 10.81 -2.44
C MET A 333 0.92 9.32 -2.41
N VAL A 334 0.31 8.54 -3.31
CA VAL A 334 0.55 7.09 -3.36
C VAL A 334 1.97 6.78 -3.84
N ALA A 335 2.48 7.49 -4.84
CA ALA A 335 3.84 7.32 -5.36
C ALA A 335 4.89 7.60 -4.28
N THR A 336 4.70 8.66 -3.50
CA THR A 336 5.58 9.02 -2.37
C THR A 336 5.54 7.95 -1.29
N TYR A 337 4.34 7.48 -0.91
CA TYR A 337 4.19 6.39 0.05
C TYR A 337 4.85 5.10 -0.42
N ALA A 338 4.58 4.69 -1.66
CA ALA A 338 5.16 3.48 -2.26
C ALA A 338 6.69 3.57 -2.35
N HIS A 339 7.24 4.72 -2.79
CA HIS A 339 8.68 4.93 -2.83
C HIS A 339 9.33 4.75 -1.47
N ARG A 340 8.74 5.32 -0.43
CA ARG A 340 9.23 5.25 0.95
C ARG A 340 9.21 3.81 1.48
N VAL A 341 8.04 3.16 1.41
CA VAL A 341 7.83 1.85 2.01
C VAL A 341 8.58 0.75 1.26
N LEU A 342 8.51 0.75 -0.07
CA LEU A 342 9.23 -0.22 -0.90
C LEU A 342 10.73 0.00 -0.86
N GLY A 343 11.14 1.27 -0.86
CA GLY A 343 12.55 1.65 -0.74
C GLY A 343 13.16 1.13 0.55
N MET A 344 12.46 1.32 1.68
CA MET A 344 12.91 0.81 2.98
C MET A 344 12.96 -0.72 2.99
N ALA A 345 11.90 -1.40 2.53
CA ALA A 345 11.85 -2.86 2.52
C ALA A 345 12.96 -3.47 1.64
N ALA A 346 13.16 -2.94 0.42
CA ALA A 346 14.11 -3.50 -0.53
C ALA A 346 15.58 -3.13 -0.23
N ALA A 347 15.85 -1.94 0.33
CA ALA A 347 17.22 -1.52 0.67
C ALA A 347 17.86 -2.39 1.77
N ARG A 348 17.03 -2.98 2.64
CA ARG A 348 17.50 -3.79 3.77
C ARG A 348 17.80 -5.23 3.41
N LYS A 349 17.56 -5.65 2.16
CA LYS A 349 17.91 -6.98 1.66
C LYS A 349 17.40 -8.11 2.57
N GLY A 350 16.19 -7.96 3.10
CA GLY A 350 15.56 -8.94 3.99
C GLY A 350 15.93 -8.84 5.48
N ILE A 351 16.78 -7.90 5.90
CA ILE A 351 17.09 -7.68 7.32
C ILE A 351 15.91 -7.00 8.04
N ALA A 352 15.42 -7.60 9.13
CA ALA A 352 14.25 -7.12 9.89
C ALA A 352 14.57 -5.92 10.80
N VAL A 353 13.61 -5.02 11.07
CA VAL A 353 13.77 -3.83 11.97
C VAL A 353 14.13 -4.31 13.35
N SER A 354 13.49 -5.39 13.80
CA SER A 354 13.75 -6.03 15.08
C SER A 354 15.18 -6.55 15.23
N GLU A 355 15.84 -6.93 14.12
CA GLU A 355 17.22 -7.41 14.12
C GLU A 355 18.24 -6.27 14.03
N THR A 356 17.80 -5.08 13.62
CA THR A 356 18.71 -3.95 13.49
C THR A 356 18.93 -3.34 14.87
N GLN A 357 20.13 -3.50 15.42
CA GLN A 357 20.58 -2.70 16.56
C GLN A 357 20.54 -1.23 16.15
N LEU A 358 19.45 -0.54 16.47
CA LEU A 358 19.40 0.90 16.35
C LEU A 358 20.54 1.44 17.21
N LYS A 359 21.54 2.04 16.56
CA LYS A 359 22.42 3.00 17.21
C LYS A 359 21.55 4.15 17.70
N VAL A 360 20.93 3.97 18.85
CA VAL A 360 20.48 5.07 19.68
C VAL A 360 21.78 5.80 20.01
N SER A 361 22.05 6.90 19.30
CA SER A 361 23.09 7.83 19.71
C SER A 361 22.79 8.19 21.15
N ARG A 362 23.57 7.64 22.09
CA ARG A 362 23.53 8.06 23.48
C ARG A 362 23.83 9.56 23.46
N VAL A 363 22.82 10.38 23.69
CA VAL A 363 23.04 11.76 24.11
C VAL A 363 23.83 11.64 25.41
N PRO A 364 25.05 12.19 25.51
CA PRO A 364 25.80 12.16 26.75
C PRO A 364 24.94 12.84 27.81
N ALA A 365 24.79 12.19 28.97
CA ALA A 365 24.13 12.81 30.11
C ALA A 365 24.76 14.20 30.34
N ALA A 366 23.92 15.24 30.34
CA ALA A 366 24.34 16.55 30.74
C ALA A 366 24.99 16.43 32.13
N LYS A 367 26.24 16.87 32.25
CA LYS A 367 26.95 16.93 33.53
C LYS A 367 26.09 17.74 34.50
N SER A 368 25.61 17.12 35.56
CA SER A 368 25.00 17.83 36.67
C SER A 368 26.02 18.81 37.22
N ALA A 369 25.66 20.09 37.26
CA ALA A 369 26.42 21.10 37.98
C ALA A 369 26.61 20.64 39.43
N ALA A 370 27.87 20.59 39.86
CA ALA A 370 28.25 20.25 41.22
C ALA A 370 27.55 21.19 42.21
N SER A 371 26.84 20.60 43.16
CA SER A 371 26.43 21.23 44.39
C SER A 371 27.66 21.72 45.14
N GLY A 372 27.77 23.04 45.32
CA GLY A 372 28.72 23.64 46.24
C GLY A 372 28.43 23.17 47.67
N GLN A 373 29.42 22.56 48.31
CA GLN A 373 29.46 22.46 49.77
C GLN A 373 30.37 23.58 50.27
N SER A 374 29.83 24.41 51.16
CA SER A 374 30.55 25.43 51.90
C SER A 374 31.42 24.77 52.97
N GLU A 375 32.71 25.07 52.95
CA GLU A 375 33.60 24.87 54.09
C GLU A 375 33.24 25.87 55.20
N ALA A 376 33.08 25.38 56.42
CA ALA A 376 33.02 26.17 57.63
C ALA A 376 34.32 25.96 58.41
N GLU A 377 35.09 27.04 58.54
CA GLU A 377 36.25 27.18 59.42
C GLU A 377 35.88 26.96 60.89
N THR A 378 36.83 26.45 61.67
CA THR A 378 37.07 26.88 63.06
C THR A 378 38.51 26.52 63.49
N PRO A 379 39.11 27.25 64.43
CA PRO A 379 40.53 27.58 64.39
C PRO A 379 41.40 26.86 65.44
N VAL A 380 42.70 26.97 65.19
CA VAL A 380 43.87 26.46 65.92
C VAL A 380 44.08 27.23 67.24
N PRO A 381 44.69 26.59 68.27
CA PRO A 381 46.11 26.78 68.56
C PRO A 381 46.96 25.51 68.45
#